data_AF-A0A7K3YJ02-F1
#
_entry.id   AF-A0A7K3YJ02-F1
#
_cell.length_a   1.000
_cell.length_b   1.000
_cell.length_c   1.000
_cell.angle_alpha   90.00
_cell.angle_beta   90.00
_cell.angle_gamma   90.00
#
_symmetry.space_group_name_H-M   'P 1'
#
loop_
_entity.id
_entity.type
_entity.pdbx_description
1 polymer ?
#
loop_
_entity_poly.entity_id
_entity_poly.type
_entity_poly.pdbx_seq_one_letter_code
_entity_poly.pdbx_strand_id
1 'polypeptide(L)'
;MDHTTSRPGRCAAGPPGHKGDRLALLEEIAAFVNEHRDIFARYHLYTMADLNRIEQECWRLHDEACSRGACGSVGELVELEYLIGRAKEMRAMRGEG
;
A
#
# COMPACT_ATOMS: atom_id res chain seq x y z
N MET A 1 -4.70 30.42 14.02
CA MET A 1 -3.85 30.01 12.90
C MET A 1 -2.60 29.45 13.53
N ASP A 2 -2.32 28.15 13.35
CA ASP A 2 -0.98 27.52 13.41
C ASP A 2 -1.18 26.03 13.12
N HIS A 3 -1.26 25.70 11.83
CA HIS A 3 -1.29 24.32 11.33
C HIS A 3 0.15 23.82 11.23
N THR A 4 0.66 23.14 12.26
CA THR A 4 1.93 22.40 12.14
C THR A 4 1.61 20.92 11.98
N THR A 5 1.27 20.54 10.75
CA THR A 5 1.33 19.15 10.27
C THR A 5 2.81 18.77 10.13
N SER A 6 3.45 18.44 11.25
CA SER A 6 4.76 17.81 11.25
C SER A 6 4.57 16.34 10.88
N ARG A 7 4.63 16.06 9.57
CA ARG A 7 4.69 14.72 9.00
C ARG A 7 5.90 14.01 9.62
N PRO A 8 5.75 12.87 10.31
CA PRO A 8 6.92 12.12 10.78
C PRO A 8 7.70 11.67 9.55
N GLY A 9 8.83 12.34 9.33
CA GLY A 9 9.76 11.99 8.29
C GLY A 9 10.41 10.65 8.61
N ARG A 10 10.40 9.79 7.59
CA ARG A 10 11.22 8.58 7.43
C ARG A 10 10.98 7.50 8.47
N CYS A 11 10.34 6.43 7.98
CA CYS A 11 10.41 5.05 8.45
C CYS A 11 11.61 4.84 9.41
N ALA A 12 11.35 4.90 10.71
CA ALA A 12 12.28 4.39 11.70
C ALA A 12 12.28 2.87 11.50
N ALA A 13 13.27 2.36 10.78
CA ALA A 13 13.43 0.92 10.60
C ALA A 13 13.54 0.31 12.01
N GLY A 14 12.49 -0.40 12.41
CA GLY A 14 12.50 -1.19 13.63
C GLY A 14 13.62 -2.23 13.58
N PRO A 15 13.94 -2.88 14.72
CA PRO A 15 14.91 -3.96 14.74
C PRO A 15 14.57 -4.98 13.64
N PRO A 16 15.55 -5.48 12.87
CA PRO A 16 15.26 -6.39 11.77
C PRO A 16 14.49 -7.59 12.31
N GLY A 17 13.22 -7.70 11.93
CA GLY A 17 12.42 -8.90 12.21
C GLY A 17 13.14 -10.14 11.67
N HIS A 18 12.83 -11.31 12.22
CA HIS A 18 13.44 -12.55 11.77
C HIS A 18 13.32 -12.66 10.23
N LYS A 19 14.42 -13.00 9.55
CA LYS A 19 14.50 -12.98 8.07
C LYS A 19 13.39 -13.80 7.39
N GLY A 20 12.89 -14.85 8.04
CA GLY A 20 11.74 -15.64 7.56
C GLY A 20 10.42 -14.87 7.53
N ASP A 21 10.14 -14.09 8.58
CA ASP A 21 8.92 -13.28 8.68
C ASP A 21 8.93 -12.10 7.70
N ARG A 22 10.11 -11.62 7.32
CA ARG A 22 10.26 -10.60 6.27
C ARG A 22 9.97 -11.18 4.89
N LEU A 23 10.49 -12.36 4.57
CA LEU A 23 10.27 -12.99 3.27
C LEU A 23 8.79 -13.35 3.05
N ALA A 24 8.15 -13.92 4.08
CA ALA A 24 6.72 -14.25 4.02
C ALA A 24 5.84 -13.01 3.76
N LEU A 25 6.17 -11.87 4.39
CA LEU A 25 5.47 -10.61 4.15
C LEU A 25 5.66 -10.10 2.72
N LEU A 26 6.85 -10.25 2.16
CA LEU A 26 7.12 -9.86 0.77
C LEU A 26 6.37 -10.75 -0.22
N GLU A 27 6.25 -12.04 0.06
CA GLU A 27 5.41 -12.96 -0.72
C GLU A 27 3.92 -12.61 -0.63
N GLU A 28 3.43 -12.25 0.56
CA GLU A 28 2.05 -11.77 0.76
C GLU A 28 1.78 -10.50 -0.06
N ILE A 29 2.71 -9.53 -0.02
CA ILE A 29 2.62 -8.29 -0.82
C ILE A 29 2.61 -8.62 -2.32
N ALA A 30 3.51 -9.49 -2.78
CA ALA A 30 3.58 -9.86 -4.20
C ALA A 30 2.30 -10.57 -4.68
N ALA A 31 1.74 -11.47 -3.86
CA ALA A 31 0.49 -12.15 -4.16
C ALA A 31 -0.69 -11.17 -4.24
N PHE A 32 -0.80 -10.27 -3.25
CA PHE A 32 -1.83 -9.23 -3.21
C PHE A 32 -1.75 -8.31 -4.44
N VAL A 33 -0.54 -7.86 -4.77
CA VAL A 33 -0.31 -7.02 -5.94
C VAL A 33 -0.71 -7.75 -7.22
N ASN A 34 -0.33 -9.01 -7.39
CA ASN A 34 -0.66 -9.77 -8.58
C ASN A 34 -2.17 -10.06 -8.71
N GLU A 35 -2.89 -10.23 -7.60
CA GLU A 35 -4.35 -10.34 -7.60
C GLU A 35 -5.03 -9.05 -8.07
N HIS A 36 -4.51 -7.89 -7.62
CA HIS A 36 -5.13 -6.58 -7.83
C HIS A 36 -4.49 -5.74 -8.94
N ARG A 37 -3.44 -6.21 -9.62
CA ARG A 37 -2.76 -5.47 -10.72
C ARG A 37 -3.71 -5.02 -11.83
N ASP A 38 -4.70 -5.86 -12.15
CA ASP A 38 -5.64 -5.64 -13.25
C ASP A 38 -6.87 -4.87 -12.82
N ILE A 39 -6.85 -4.25 -11.63
CA ILE A 39 -7.96 -3.44 -11.14
C ILE A 39 -8.36 -2.39 -12.17
N PHE A 40 -7.41 -1.81 -12.94
CA PHE A 40 -7.71 -0.88 -14.03
C PHE A 40 -8.49 -1.46 -15.19
N ALA A 41 -8.14 -2.66 -15.61
CA ALA A 41 -8.88 -3.31 -16.69
C ALA A 41 -10.31 -3.68 -16.23
N ARG A 42 -10.50 -3.85 -14.91
CA ARG A 42 -11.73 -4.38 -14.30
C ARG A 42 -12.42 -3.39 -13.35
N TYR A 43 -12.11 -2.10 -13.43
CA TYR A 43 -12.55 -1.11 -12.43
C TYR A 43 -14.06 -0.98 -12.31
N HIS A 44 -14.79 -1.28 -13.40
CA HIS A 44 -16.24 -1.30 -13.45
C HIS A 44 -16.87 -2.41 -12.58
N LEU A 45 -16.11 -3.46 -12.25
CA LEU A 45 -16.53 -4.57 -11.39
C LEU A 45 -16.36 -4.27 -9.89
N TYR A 46 -15.57 -3.26 -9.54
CA TYR A 46 -15.29 -2.90 -8.14
C TYR A 46 -16.21 -1.77 -7.68
N THR A 47 -16.84 -1.96 -6.52
CA THR A 47 -17.61 -0.93 -5.83
C THR A 47 -16.68 0.03 -5.08
N MET A 48 -17.20 1.20 -4.66
CA MET A 48 -16.43 2.11 -3.80
C MET A 48 -15.98 1.45 -2.49
N ALA A 49 -16.77 0.52 -1.95
CA ALA A 49 -16.39 -0.23 -0.77
C ALA A 49 -15.21 -1.17 -1.05
N ASP A 50 -15.18 -1.82 -2.21
CA ASP A 50 -14.06 -2.67 -2.62
C ASP A 50 -12.79 -1.84 -2.82
N LEU A 51 -12.89 -0.68 -3.47
CA LEU A 51 -11.76 0.24 -3.65
C LEU A 51 -11.20 0.74 -2.31
N ASN A 52 -12.08 1.08 -1.36
CA ASN A 52 -11.68 1.46 0.00
C ASN A 52 -10.97 0.32 0.73
N ARG A 53 -11.48 -0.90 0.61
CA ARG A 53 -10.87 -2.08 1.24
C ARG A 53 -9.49 -2.35 0.66
N ILE A 54 -9.33 -2.25 -0.66
CA ILE A 54 -8.04 -2.43 -1.34
C ILE A 54 -7.04 -1.36 -0.89
N GLU A 55 -7.45 -0.10 -0.83
CA GLU A 55 -6.59 0.98 -0.33
C GLU A 55 -6.15 0.75 1.12
N GLN A 56 -7.07 0.39 2.02
CA GLN A 56 -6.76 0.11 3.42
C GLN A 56 -5.77 -1.05 3.57
N GLU A 57 -5.96 -2.11 2.78
CA GLU A 57 -5.07 -3.27 2.82
C GLU A 57 -3.68 -2.93 2.29
N CYS A 58 -3.58 -2.12 1.23
CA CYS A 58 -2.29 -1.61 0.78
C CYS A 58 -1.57 -0.80 1.87
N TRP A 59 -2.29 0.08 2.60
CA TRP A 59 -1.69 0.84 3.70
C TRP A 59 -1.24 -0.05 4.85
N ARG A 60 -2.03 -1.07 5.21
CA ARG A 60 -1.65 -2.05 6.24
C ARG A 60 -0.36 -2.77 5.85
N LEU A 61 -0.29 -3.31 4.63
CA LEU A 61 0.88 -4.02 4.12
C LEU A 61 2.12 -3.12 4.04
N HIS A 62 1.94 -1.85 3.64
CA HIS A 62 3.02 -0.87 3.61
C HIS A 62 3.55 -0.55 5.01
N ASP A 63 2.67 -0.33 5.99
CA ASP A 63 3.07 -0.05 7.38
C ASP A 63 3.78 -1.26 8.02
N GLU A 64 3.25 -2.47 7.80
CA GLU A 64 3.87 -3.72 8.21
C GLU A 64 5.27 -3.88 7.58
N ALA A 65 5.40 -3.63 6.28
CA ALA A 65 6.69 -3.66 5.60
C ALA A 65 7.67 -2.62 6.15
N CYS A 66 7.19 -1.43 6.48
CA CYS A 66 7.99 -0.36 7.07
C CYS A 66 8.49 -0.71 8.46
N SER A 67 7.60 -1.21 9.32
CA SER A 67 7.95 -1.61 10.70
C SER A 67 9.02 -2.71 10.72
N ARG A 68 9.01 -3.61 9.72
CA ARG A 68 9.97 -4.70 9.55
C ARG A 68 11.23 -4.31 8.74
N GLY A 69 11.39 -3.03 8.40
CA GLY A 69 12.57 -2.50 7.71
C GLY A 69 12.65 -2.83 6.21
N ALA A 70 11.53 -3.21 5.58
CA ALA A 70 11.44 -3.47 4.15
C ALA A 70 11.07 -2.22 3.32
N CYS A 71 10.74 -1.09 3.96
CA CYS A 71 10.43 0.20 3.28
C CYS A 71 11.59 0.91 2.58
N GLY A 72 12.67 0.20 2.27
CA GLY A 72 13.82 0.70 1.53
C GLY A 72 14.35 -0.23 0.44
N SER A 73 13.80 -1.45 0.28
CA SER A 73 14.19 -2.32 -0.84
C SER A 73 13.56 -1.79 -2.12
N VAL A 74 14.40 -1.24 -3.01
CA VAL A 74 14.03 -0.74 -4.32
C VAL A 74 13.36 -1.88 -5.12
N GLY A 75 12.03 -1.82 -5.25
CA GLY A 75 11.22 -2.74 -6.07
C GLY A 75 10.01 -3.32 -5.35
N GLU A 76 10.13 -3.71 -4.08
CA GLU A 76 9.11 -4.55 -3.41
C GLU A 76 7.86 -3.76 -2.98
N LEU A 77 7.96 -2.44 -2.80
CA LEU A 77 6.82 -1.58 -2.42
C LEU A 77 6.34 -0.66 -3.52
N VAL A 78 7.07 -0.58 -4.65
CA VAL A 78 6.70 0.30 -5.78
C VAL A 78 5.37 -0.14 -6.39
N GLU A 79 5.12 -1.44 -6.51
CA GLU A 79 3.87 -1.93 -7.07
C GLU A 79 2.69 -1.73 -6.09
N LEU A 80 2.95 -1.77 -4.78
CA LEU A 80 1.96 -1.47 -3.75
C LEU A 80 1.60 0.02 -3.73
N GLU A 81 2.60 0.90 -3.81
CA GLU A 81 2.42 2.35 -3.95
C GLU A 81 1.66 2.70 -5.24
N TYR A 82 1.97 2.00 -6.34
CA TYR A 82 1.22 2.11 -7.58
C TYR A 82 -0.25 1.76 -7.33
N LEU A 83 -0.58 0.60 -6.73
CA LEU A 83 -1.96 0.24 -6.41
C LEU A 83 -2.67 1.25 -5.50
N ILE A 84 -1.98 1.84 -4.50
CA ILE A 84 -2.54 2.91 -3.65
C ILE A 84 -2.92 4.13 -4.48
N GLY A 85 -1.97 4.69 -5.25
CA GLY A 85 -2.22 5.89 -6.06
C GLY A 85 -3.37 5.66 -7.04
N ARG A 86 -3.42 4.44 -7.55
CA ARG A 86 -4.42 3.98 -8.48
C ARG A 86 -5.82 3.79 -7.89
N ALA A 87 -5.94 3.19 -6.72
CA ALA A 87 -7.22 3.11 -6.00
C ALA A 87 -7.77 4.52 -5.71
N LYS A 88 -6.88 5.46 -5.33
CA LYS A 88 -7.26 6.87 -5.10
C LYS A 88 -7.75 7.56 -6.36
N GLU A 89 -7.08 7.39 -7.50
CA GLU A 89 -7.52 7.94 -8.78
C GLU A 89 -8.90 7.40 -9.18
N MET A 90 -9.14 6.11 -9.00
CA MET A 90 -10.43 5.50 -9.31
C MET A 90 -11.56 6.02 -8.41
N ARG A 91 -11.29 6.19 -7.13
CA ARG A 91 -12.23 6.80 -6.18
C ARG A 91 -12.57 8.25 -6.59
N ALA A 92 -11.55 9.03 -6.96
CA ALA A 92 -11.74 10.39 -7.44
C ALA A 92 -12.61 10.44 -8.71
N MET A 93 -12.39 9.54 -9.68
CA MET A 93 -13.23 9.43 -10.88
C MET A 93 -14.68 9.04 -10.59
N ARG A 94 -14.93 8.29 -9.51
CA ARG A 94 -16.27 7.79 -9.15
C ARG A 94 -17.06 8.74 -8.23
N GLY A 95 -16.48 9.85 -7.79
CA GLY A 95 -17.23 10.90 -7.08
C GLY A 95 -16.69 11.28 -5.70
N GLU A 96 -15.39 11.20 -5.48
CA GLU A 96 -14.74 12.02 -4.44
C GLU A 96 -14.02 13.19 -5.11
N GLY A 97 -14.73 14.32 -5.15
CA GLY A 97 -14.10 15.64 -5.26
C GLY A 97 -13.46 16.05 -3.95
#